data_AF-A0AAW0GZ20-F1
#
_entry.id   AF-A0AAW0GZ20-F1
#
_cell.length_a   1.000
_cell.length_b   1.000
_cell.length_c   1.000
_cell.angle_alpha   90.00
_cell.angle_beta   90.00
_cell.angle_gamma   90.00
#
_symmetry.space_group_name_H-M   'P 1'
#
loop_
_entity.id
_entity.type
_entity.pdbx_description
1 polymer ?
#
loop_
_entity_poly.entity_id
_entity_poly.type
_entity_poly.pdbx_seq_one_letter_code
_entity_poly.pdbx_strand_id
1 'polypeptide(L)'
;MDAKNPKTLFDLTIQCLLRHESAAIQALEDIPRNLFVPLFIAAFKGGHKKILSEMVKVWPFYCLHLGTLTVREPQHELLKAMIENLPVYPARNSSSRVLPPNLDFLYLSFCDISYRDFRFLAQCPQASHLKMLNLSNNTMYWDDFEPFQTLLLNLSGTLKHLEINHCLIKDSAISVLIPALMRCTHLRVLNFASNPITMPMLVNIMHRLTPLMKLKYVIYPIPLHCYERWHFQGRLDRRRLAVVQLQLNALLHIAGRHDMKWITYAE
;
A
#
# COMPACT_ATOMS: atom_id res chain seq x y z
N MET A 1 -34.86 4.11 -23.81
CA MET A 1 -33.81 4.90 -24.47
C MET A 1 -33.06 5.62 -23.37
N ASP A 2 -31.87 5.16 -23.01
CA ASP A 2 -31.05 5.83 -22.00
C ASP A 2 -30.53 7.14 -22.59
N ALA A 3 -31.07 8.25 -22.11
CA ALA A 3 -30.57 9.57 -22.43
C ALA A 3 -29.17 9.73 -21.84
N LYS A 4 -28.13 9.44 -22.64
CA LYS A 4 -26.76 9.79 -22.28
C LYS A 4 -26.68 11.31 -22.20
N ASN A 5 -26.48 11.83 -20.98
CA ASN A 5 -26.18 13.25 -20.77
C ASN A 5 -25.04 13.70 -21.70
N PRO A 6 -25.11 14.92 -22.26
CA PRO A 6 -24.06 15.45 -23.11
C PRO A 6 -22.74 15.52 -22.34
N LYS A 7 -21.65 15.15 -23.01
CA LYS A 7 -20.29 15.21 -22.44
C LYS A 7 -19.95 16.65 -22.09
N THR A 8 -19.39 16.88 -20.91
CA THR A 8 -18.94 18.21 -20.51
C THR A 8 -17.70 18.61 -21.33
N LEU A 9 -17.40 19.92 -21.38
CA LEU A 9 -16.14 20.40 -21.97
C LEU A 9 -14.93 19.71 -21.33
N PHE A 10 -15.00 19.46 -20.02
CA PHE A 10 -13.99 18.74 -19.25
C PHE A 10 -13.76 17.31 -19.77
N ASP A 11 -14.84 16.56 -20.00
CA ASP A 11 -14.77 15.20 -20.56
C ASP A 11 -14.19 15.18 -21.97
N LEU A 12 -14.52 16.21 -22.77
CA LEU A 12 -14.01 16.38 -24.12
C LEU A 12 -12.51 16.71 -24.12
N THR A 13 -12.05 17.57 -23.22
CA THR A 13 -10.62 17.89 -23.03
C THR A 13 -9.83 16.62 -22.71
N ILE A 14 -10.28 15.82 -21.75
CA ILE A 14 -9.62 14.56 -21.39
C ILE A 14 -9.56 13.62 -22.60
N GLN A 15 -10.68 13.43 -23.31
CA GLN A 15 -10.71 12.58 -24.51
C GLN A 15 -9.84 13.09 -25.65
N CYS A 16 -9.68 14.41 -25.77
CA CYS A 16 -8.81 15.02 -26.77
C CYS A 16 -7.33 14.75 -26.45
N LEU A 17 -6.95 14.94 -25.18
CA LEU A 17 -5.60 14.64 -24.68
C LEU A 17 -5.25 13.16 -24.88
N LEU A 18 -6.15 12.25 -24.49
CA LEU A 18 -5.91 10.82 -24.65
C LEU A 18 -5.82 10.36 -26.11
N ARG A 19 -6.42 11.09 -27.05
CA ARG A 19 -6.28 10.83 -28.50
C ARG A 19 -4.93 11.30 -29.05
N HIS A 20 -4.34 12.33 -28.46
CA HIS A 20 -3.10 12.94 -28.94
C HIS A 20 -1.99 12.72 -27.92
N GLU A 21 -1.53 11.48 -27.81
CA GLU A 21 -0.59 11.02 -26.80
C GLU A 21 0.66 11.90 -26.66
N SER A 22 1.33 12.21 -27.77
CA SER A 22 2.55 13.04 -27.76
C SER A 22 2.30 14.45 -27.21
N ALA A 23 1.22 15.09 -27.66
CA ALA A 23 0.84 16.42 -27.19
C ALA A 23 0.42 16.40 -25.71
N ALA A 24 -0.29 15.36 -25.27
CA ALA A 24 -0.65 15.18 -23.89
C ALA A 24 0.58 15.03 -22.98
N ILE A 25 1.57 14.23 -23.40
CA ILE A 25 2.84 14.04 -22.66
C ILE A 25 3.61 15.36 -22.56
N GLN A 26 3.75 16.10 -23.65
CA GLN A 26 4.44 17.39 -23.66
C GLN A 26 3.76 18.43 -22.76
N ALA A 27 2.43 18.37 -22.65
CA ALA A 27 1.65 19.31 -21.85
C ALA A 27 1.54 18.93 -20.36
N LEU A 28 2.11 17.79 -19.91
CA LEU A 28 1.92 17.31 -18.53
C LEU A 28 2.49 18.28 -17.49
N GLU A 29 3.58 18.99 -17.80
CA GLU A 29 4.18 19.99 -16.92
C GLU A 29 3.30 21.24 -16.76
N ASP A 30 2.53 21.57 -17.78
CA ASP A 30 1.66 22.74 -17.83
C ASP A 30 0.20 22.43 -17.46
N ILE A 31 -0.15 21.16 -17.33
CA ILE A 31 -1.54 20.77 -17.11
C ILE A 31 -2.00 21.20 -15.70
N PRO A 32 -3.18 21.84 -15.57
CA PRO A 32 -3.74 22.18 -14.27
C PRO A 32 -3.85 20.97 -13.33
N ARG A 33 -3.50 21.14 -12.06
CA ARG A 33 -3.54 20.05 -11.06
C ARG A 33 -4.91 19.37 -10.95
N ASN A 34 -6.00 20.10 -11.14
CA ASN A 34 -7.36 19.54 -11.12
C ASN A 34 -7.66 18.60 -12.31
N LEU A 35 -6.88 18.67 -13.38
CA LEU A 35 -6.99 17.76 -14.54
C LEU A 35 -6.16 16.49 -14.37
N PHE A 36 -5.16 16.48 -13.49
CA PHE A 36 -4.25 15.34 -13.32
C PHE A 36 -4.97 14.06 -12.91
N VAL A 37 -5.77 14.07 -11.84
CA VAL A 37 -6.46 12.86 -11.36
C VAL A 37 -7.50 12.38 -12.38
N PRO A 38 -8.36 13.24 -12.96
CA PRO A 38 -9.31 12.79 -13.97
C PRO A 38 -8.66 12.26 -15.25
N LEU A 39 -7.60 12.91 -15.74
CA LEU A 39 -6.82 12.42 -16.88
C LEU A 39 -6.17 11.08 -16.55
N PHE A 40 -5.61 10.92 -15.34
CA PHE A 40 -4.99 9.68 -14.89
C PHE A 40 -5.99 8.51 -14.86
N ILE A 41 -7.18 8.73 -14.28
CA ILE A 41 -8.25 7.72 -14.24
C ILE A 41 -8.68 7.34 -15.66
N ALA A 42 -8.85 8.32 -16.54
CA ALA A 42 -9.26 8.08 -17.92
C ALA A 42 -8.16 7.38 -18.74
N ALA A 43 -6.90 7.79 -18.56
CA ALA A 43 -5.73 7.16 -19.16
C ALA A 43 -5.62 5.69 -18.73
N PHE A 44 -5.84 5.41 -17.45
CA PHE A 44 -5.83 4.06 -16.90
C PHE A 44 -6.95 3.20 -17.48
N LYS A 45 -8.19 3.71 -17.46
CA LYS A 45 -9.36 3.02 -18.05
C LYS A 45 -9.20 2.78 -19.55
N GLY A 46 -8.53 3.68 -20.26
CA GLY A 46 -8.26 3.57 -21.69
C GLY A 46 -6.99 2.78 -22.05
N GLY A 47 -6.21 2.31 -21.07
CA GLY A 47 -4.99 1.54 -21.33
C GLY A 47 -3.81 2.35 -21.87
N HIS A 48 -3.79 3.67 -21.63
CA HIS A 48 -2.77 4.58 -22.16
C HIS A 48 -1.45 4.51 -21.38
N LYS A 49 -0.70 3.39 -21.53
CA LYS A 49 0.53 3.07 -20.79
C LYS A 49 1.54 4.22 -20.73
N LYS A 50 1.88 4.80 -21.88
CA LYS A 50 2.91 5.84 -21.97
C LYS A 50 2.50 7.13 -21.27
N ILE A 51 1.24 7.56 -21.45
CA ILE A 51 0.70 8.73 -20.73
C ILE A 51 0.78 8.50 -19.22
N LEU A 52 0.37 7.32 -18.74
CA LEU A 52 0.42 6.97 -17.32
C LEU A 52 1.85 7.01 -16.77
N SER A 53 2.81 6.40 -17.48
CA SER A 53 4.23 6.43 -17.10
C SER A 53 4.76 7.85 -16.96
N GLU A 54 4.49 8.73 -17.93
CA GLU A 54 4.95 10.12 -17.86
C GLU A 54 4.20 10.92 -16.78
N MET A 55 2.91 10.69 -16.59
CA MET A 55 2.13 11.32 -15.53
C MET A 55 2.66 10.98 -14.12
N VAL A 56 3.09 9.74 -13.89
CA VAL A 56 3.62 9.34 -12.58
C VAL A 56 4.96 10.03 -12.30
N LYS A 57 5.79 10.27 -13.31
CA LYS A 57 7.07 10.99 -13.16
C LYS A 57 6.89 12.44 -12.71
N VAL A 58 5.80 13.09 -13.12
CA VAL A 58 5.50 14.49 -12.77
C VAL A 58 4.29 14.61 -11.84
N TRP A 59 4.02 13.55 -11.05
CA TRP A 59 2.84 13.50 -10.20
C TRP A 59 2.82 14.68 -9.19
N PRO A 60 1.79 15.55 -9.21
CA PRO A 60 1.83 16.81 -8.47
C PRO A 60 1.37 16.70 -7.02
N PHE A 61 1.07 15.49 -6.52
CA PHE A 61 0.50 15.25 -5.19
C PHE A 61 1.42 14.38 -4.32
N TYR A 62 1.32 14.57 -3.01
CA TYR A 62 2.05 13.77 -2.02
C TYR A 62 1.48 12.34 -1.85
N CYS A 63 0.37 12.03 -2.53
CA CYS A 63 -0.36 10.76 -2.40
C CYS A 63 -0.70 10.18 -3.77
N LEU A 64 -0.48 8.88 -3.94
CA LEU A 64 -0.83 8.13 -5.14
C LEU A 64 -1.65 6.90 -4.75
N HIS A 65 -2.89 6.84 -5.24
CA HIS A 65 -3.79 5.70 -5.08
C HIS A 65 -3.94 4.95 -6.39
N LEU A 66 -3.34 3.76 -6.47
CA LEU A 66 -3.49 2.85 -7.61
C LEU A 66 -4.59 1.82 -7.36
N GLY A 67 -4.81 1.44 -6.10
CA GLY A 67 -5.75 0.37 -5.75
C GLY A 67 -7.24 0.63 -5.91
N THR A 68 -7.63 1.90 -6.08
CA THR A 68 -9.02 2.26 -6.39
C THR A 68 -9.35 2.07 -7.87
N LEU A 69 -8.34 1.81 -8.71
CA LEU A 69 -8.52 1.58 -10.12
C LEU A 69 -8.84 0.10 -10.31
N THR A 70 -10.08 -0.21 -10.70
CA THR A 70 -10.53 -1.59 -10.92
C THR A 70 -9.67 -2.27 -11.98
N VAL A 71 -8.77 -3.15 -11.53
CA VAL A 71 -7.91 -4.00 -12.38
C VAL A 71 -8.78 -5.15 -12.91
N ARG A 72 -9.28 -5.04 -14.14
CA ARG A 72 -9.92 -6.16 -14.84
C ARG A 72 -9.12 -6.46 -16.11
N GLU A 73 -8.14 -7.36 -15.99
CA GLU A 73 -7.30 -7.93 -17.06
C GLU A 73 -6.58 -6.93 -18.01
N PRO A 74 -5.52 -7.36 -18.73
CA PRO A 74 -4.14 -7.20 -18.30
C PRO A 74 -3.70 -5.72 -18.16
N GLN A 75 -4.23 -5.01 -17.17
CA GLN A 75 -3.73 -3.70 -16.73
C GLN A 75 -2.53 -3.83 -15.77
N HIS A 76 -2.11 -5.06 -15.44
CA HIS A 76 -0.91 -5.33 -14.65
C HIS A 76 0.34 -4.68 -15.27
N GLU A 77 0.46 -4.68 -16.60
CA GLU A 77 1.55 -4.00 -17.31
C GLU A 77 1.49 -2.46 -17.21
N LEU A 78 0.29 -1.89 -17.00
CA LEU A 78 0.14 -0.45 -16.76
C LEU A 78 0.55 -0.13 -15.33
N LEU A 79 0.06 -0.90 -14.37
CA LEU A 79 0.43 -0.74 -12.98
C LEU A 79 1.92 -0.91 -12.78
N LYS A 80 2.49 -1.97 -13.33
CA LYS A 80 3.93 -2.22 -13.32
C LYS A 80 4.70 -1.06 -13.95
N ALA A 81 4.29 -0.56 -15.11
CA ALA A 81 4.94 0.59 -15.70
C ALA A 81 4.80 1.87 -14.86
N MET A 82 3.69 2.06 -14.14
CA MET A 82 3.56 3.17 -13.20
C MET A 82 4.49 3.01 -12.00
N ILE A 83 4.61 1.79 -11.44
CA ILE A 83 5.52 1.47 -10.34
C ILE A 83 6.99 1.67 -10.78
N GLU A 84 7.35 1.23 -11.99
CA GLU A 84 8.68 1.42 -12.60
C GLU A 84 9.02 2.90 -12.82
N ASN A 85 8.02 3.76 -13.03
CA ASN A 85 8.19 5.18 -13.31
C ASN A 85 7.87 6.07 -12.11
N LEU A 86 7.78 5.50 -10.90
CA LEU A 86 7.70 6.30 -9.68
C LEU A 86 8.89 7.29 -9.65
N PRO A 87 8.62 8.57 -9.37
CA PRO A 87 9.51 9.66 -9.77
C PRO A 87 10.85 9.61 -9.05
N VAL A 88 11.91 9.18 -9.75
CA VAL A 88 13.27 9.10 -9.22
C VAL A 88 13.93 10.50 -9.20
N TYR A 89 13.97 11.14 -8.03
CA TYR A 89 14.56 12.46 -7.68
C TYR A 89 13.64 13.69 -7.81
N PRO A 90 13.94 14.78 -7.06
CA PRO A 90 13.42 16.10 -7.43
C PRO A 90 14.06 16.49 -8.76
N ALA A 91 13.25 16.63 -9.81
CA ALA A 91 13.70 17.17 -11.09
C ALA A 91 14.37 18.54 -10.85
N ARG A 92 15.70 18.60 -11.00
CA ARG A 92 16.42 19.87 -11.10
C ARG A 92 16.44 20.31 -12.57
N ASN A 93 16.13 21.60 -12.74
CA ASN A 93 16.25 22.44 -13.94
C ASN A 93 15.01 22.36 -14.84
N SER A 94 14.12 23.34 -14.84
CA SER A 94 14.42 24.71 -15.31
C SER A 94 13.37 25.72 -14.80
N SER A 95 13.79 26.98 -14.76
CA SER A 95 13.07 28.22 -14.38
C SER A 95 11.53 28.17 -14.30
N SER A 96 10.99 28.15 -13.05
CA SER A 96 9.56 28.29 -12.68
C SER A 96 8.71 27.06 -13.06
N ARG A 97 8.02 26.30 -12.19
CA ARG A 97 7.32 26.58 -10.92
C ARG A 97 7.12 25.25 -10.15
N VAL A 98 7.44 25.24 -8.85
CA VAL A 98 7.10 24.20 -7.84
C VAL A 98 7.60 22.78 -8.16
N LEU A 99 8.70 22.35 -7.51
CA LEU A 99 9.12 20.94 -7.49
C LEU A 99 7.91 20.04 -7.12
N PRO A 100 7.67 18.93 -7.84
CA PRO A 100 6.64 17.99 -7.44
C PRO A 100 6.91 17.54 -6.01
N PRO A 101 5.87 17.52 -5.15
CA PRO A 101 6.04 17.13 -3.76
C PRO A 101 6.59 15.71 -3.67
N ASN A 102 7.44 15.43 -2.69
CA ASN A 102 7.85 14.06 -2.40
C ASN A 102 6.59 13.22 -2.13
N LEU A 103 6.51 12.05 -2.76
CA LEU A 103 5.44 11.10 -2.52
C LEU A 103 5.60 10.57 -1.09
N ASP A 104 4.65 10.92 -0.23
CA ASP A 104 4.64 10.52 1.19
C ASP A 104 3.74 9.28 1.41
N PHE A 105 2.71 9.11 0.58
CA PHE A 105 1.69 8.08 0.76
C PHE A 105 1.48 7.31 -0.54
N LEU A 106 1.66 5.99 -0.48
CA LEU A 106 1.53 5.11 -1.63
C LEU A 106 0.54 4.00 -1.31
N TYR A 107 -0.56 3.98 -2.07
CA TYR A 107 -1.62 2.98 -1.92
C TYR A 107 -1.68 2.08 -3.15
N LEU A 108 -1.19 0.86 -2.98
CA LEU A 108 -1.13 -0.18 -3.99
C LEU A 108 -2.06 -1.35 -3.64
N SER A 109 -3.20 -1.11 -2.99
CA SER A 109 -4.12 -2.21 -2.67
C SER A 109 -4.71 -2.84 -3.94
N PHE A 110 -5.07 -4.14 -3.96
CA PHE A 110 -5.73 -4.77 -5.13
C PHE A 110 -4.99 -4.60 -6.47
N CYS A 111 -3.67 -4.61 -6.42
CA CYS A 111 -2.80 -4.27 -7.54
C CYS A 111 -2.14 -5.49 -8.19
N ASP A 112 -2.33 -6.69 -7.61
CA ASP A 112 -1.67 -7.93 -8.05
C ASP A 112 -0.15 -7.76 -8.17
N ILE A 113 0.44 -7.16 -7.13
CA ILE A 113 1.88 -6.85 -7.08
C ILE A 113 2.68 -8.16 -7.01
N SER A 114 3.59 -8.35 -7.97
CA SER A 114 4.46 -9.53 -8.05
C SER A 114 5.76 -9.35 -7.25
N TYR A 115 6.52 -10.45 -7.12
CA TYR A 115 7.86 -10.41 -6.51
C TYR A 115 8.79 -9.41 -7.22
N ARG A 116 8.70 -9.30 -8.56
CA ARG A 116 9.52 -8.36 -9.34
C ARG A 116 9.17 -6.92 -9.02
N ASP A 117 7.89 -6.63 -8.81
CA ASP A 117 7.43 -5.28 -8.47
C ASP A 117 7.92 -4.86 -7.09
N PHE A 118 7.94 -5.77 -6.10
CA PHE A 118 8.58 -5.51 -4.81
C PHE A 118 10.07 -5.24 -4.95
N ARG A 119 10.77 -5.98 -5.81
CA ARG A 119 12.19 -5.75 -6.08
C ARG A 119 12.42 -4.36 -6.65
N PHE A 120 11.58 -3.91 -7.57
CA PHE A 120 11.65 -2.55 -8.12
C PHE A 120 11.34 -1.49 -7.05
N LEU A 121 10.28 -1.68 -6.26
CA LEU A 121 9.95 -0.78 -5.15
C LEU A 121 11.10 -0.69 -4.13
N ALA A 122 11.74 -1.81 -3.81
CA ALA A 122 12.89 -1.85 -2.92
C ALA A 122 14.08 -1.07 -3.49
N GLN A 123 14.31 -1.11 -4.81
CA GLN A 123 15.38 -0.37 -5.48
C GLN A 123 15.05 1.11 -5.73
N CYS A 124 13.77 1.50 -5.63
CA CYS A 124 13.30 2.85 -5.87
C CYS A 124 13.79 3.81 -4.76
N PRO A 125 14.60 4.84 -5.08
CA PRO A 125 15.11 5.78 -4.08
C PRO A 125 14.00 6.50 -3.29
N GLN A 126 12.83 6.69 -3.90
CA GLN A 126 11.64 7.36 -3.35
C GLN A 126 11.03 6.54 -2.21
N ALA A 127 11.17 5.21 -2.28
CA ALA A 127 10.69 4.34 -1.24
C ALA A 127 11.32 4.70 0.11
N SER A 128 12.53 5.27 0.14
CA SER A 128 13.17 5.68 1.40
C SER A 128 12.50 6.88 2.11
N HIS A 129 11.59 7.59 1.44
CA HIS A 129 10.90 8.77 2.00
C HIS A 129 9.42 8.55 2.35
N LEU A 130 8.83 7.43 1.93
CA LEU A 130 7.43 7.15 2.16
C LEU A 130 7.12 7.11 3.67
N LYS A 131 6.07 7.83 4.05
CA LYS A 131 5.51 7.82 5.41
C LYS A 131 4.41 6.78 5.54
N MET A 132 3.74 6.44 4.45
CA MET A 132 2.66 5.48 4.43
C MET A 132 2.73 4.58 3.20
N LEU A 133 2.62 3.28 3.43
CA LEU A 133 2.57 2.27 2.39
C LEU A 133 1.40 1.31 2.64
N ASN A 134 0.53 1.17 1.65
CA ASN A 134 -0.56 0.21 1.66
C ASN A 134 -0.39 -0.81 0.54
N LEU A 135 -0.19 -2.07 0.91
CA LEU A 135 -0.06 -3.22 0.02
C LEU A 135 -1.19 -4.22 0.26
N SER A 136 -2.25 -3.83 0.97
CA SER A 136 -3.37 -4.71 1.33
C SER A 136 -4.04 -5.32 0.11
N ASN A 137 -4.55 -6.55 0.20
CA ASN A 137 -5.19 -7.27 -0.90
C ASN A 137 -4.26 -7.53 -2.08
N ASN A 138 -2.97 -7.67 -1.82
CA ASN A 138 -2.01 -8.27 -2.75
C ASN A 138 -1.52 -9.58 -2.15
N THR A 139 -1.74 -10.66 -2.88
CA THR A 139 -1.42 -11.99 -2.41
C THR A 139 0.08 -12.25 -2.50
N MET A 140 0.71 -12.61 -1.37
CA MET A 140 2.15 -12.86 -1.28
C MET A 140 2.43 -14.36 -1.12
N TYR A 141 2.42 -15.09 -2.24
CA TYR A 141 2.82 -16.51 -2.29
C TYR A 141 4.25 -16.66 -2.77
N TRP A 142 5.23 -16.27 -1.95
CA TRP A 142 6.65 -16.42 -2.28
C TRP A 142 7.35 -17.25 -1.20
N ASP A 143 8.32 -18.05 -1.61
CA ASP A 143 9.19 -18.74 -0.68
C ASP A 143 10.25 -17.79 -0.11
N ASP A 144 10.63 -16.78 -0.89
CA ASP A 144 11.59 -15.74 -0.54
C ASP A 144 10.89 -14.37 -0.37
N PHE A 145 11.12 -13.75 0.78
CA PHE A 145 10.60 -12.42 1.13
C PHE A 145 11.68 -11.33 1.13
N GLU A 146 12.88 -11.60 0.61
CA GLU A 146 14.00 -10.65 0.52
C GLU A 146 13.58 -9.29 -0.05
N PRO A 147 12.84 -9.19 -1.17
CA PRO A 147 12.50 -7.87 -1.70
C PRO A 147 11.64 -7.05 -0.74
N PHE A 148 10.73 -7.70 -0.01
CA PHE A 148 9.89 -7.01 0.95
C PHE A 148 10.68 -6.64 2.22
N GLN A 149 11.61 -7.50 2.66
CA GLN A 149 12.53 -7.14 3.75
C GLN A 149 13.38 -5.92 3.38
N THR A 150 13.98 -5.92 2.20
CA THR A 150 14.80 -4.81 1.70
C THR A 150 13.99 -3.52 1.58
N LEU A 151 12.76 -3.61 1.06
CA LEU A 151 11.84 -2.47 1.04
C LEU A 151 11.57 -1.91 2.44
N LEU A 152 11.25 -2.74 3.42
CA LEU A 152 11.03 -2.32 4.82
C LEU A 152 12.29 -1.71 5.46
N LEU A 153 13.47 -2.25 5.14
CA LEU A 153 14.75 -1.69 5.61
C LEU A 153 15.00 -0.30 5.02
N ASN A 154 14.70 -0.09 3.74
CA ASN A 154 14.84 1.21 3.09
C ASN A 154 13.84 2.23 3.66
N LEU A 155 12.66 1.77 4.03
CA LEU A 155 11.58 2.54 4.66
C LEU A 155 11.81 2.83 6.17
N SER A 156 12.78 2.16 6.79
CA SER A 156 12.90 2.08 8.25
C SER A 156 13.04 3.44 8.96
N GLY A 157 13.63 4.43 8.26
CA GLY A 157 13.84 5.79 8.76
C GLY A 157 12.62 6.72 8.66
N THR A 158 11.61 6.39 7.86
CA THR A 158 10.55 7.35 7.46
C THR A 158 9.12 6.80 7.61
N LEU A 159 8.96 5.48 7.51
CA LEU A 159 7.66 4.82 7.53
C LEU A 159 6.95 4.99 8.89
N LYS A 160 5.74 5.53 8.83
CA LYS A 160 4.84 5.76 9.98
C LYS A 160 3.63 4.85 9.95
N HIS A 161 3.22 4.39 8.77
CA HIS A 161 1.98 3.61 8.59
C HIS A 161 2.19 2.52 7.54
N LEU A 162 2.01 1.27 7.94
CA LEU A 162 2.09 0.11 7.04
C LEU A 162 0.78 -0.65 7.06
N GLU A 163 0.21 -0.90 5.88
CA GLU A 163 -0.91 -1.82 5.71
C GLU A 163 -0.56 -2.96 4.77
N ILE A 164 -0.76 -4.18 5.24
CA ILE A 164 -0.54 -5.45 4.55
C ILE A 164 -1.72 -6.40 4.84
N ASN A 165 -2.94 -5.88 4.82
CA ASN A 165 -4.13 -6.66 5.14
C ASN A 165 -4.48 -7.62 4.03
N HIS A 166 -4.99 -8.80 4.37
CA HIS A 166 -5.46 -9.75 3.35
C HIS A 166 -4.39 -10.04 2.28
N CYS A 167 -3.14 -10.24 2.72
CA CYS A 167 -2.00 -10.52 1.84
C CYS A 167 -1.60 -12.00 1.83
N LEU A 168 -2.33 -12.84 2.58
CA LEU A 168 -2.05 -14.27 2.80
C LEU A 168 -0.67 -14.55 3.40
N ILE A 169 -0.17 -13.61 4.21
CA ILE A 169 1.08 -13.74 4.95
C ILE A 169 0.90 -14.77 6.08
N LYS A 170 1.59 -15.90 5.97
CA LYS A 170 1.61 -16.98 6.97
C LYS A 170 2.67 -16.75 8.04
N ASP A 171 2.64 -17.58 9.09
CA ASP A 171 3.63 -17.58 10.17
C ASP A 171 5.08 -17.61 9.68
N SER A 172 5.42 -18.43 8.68
CA SER A 172 6.77 -18.50 8.11
C SER A 172 7.19 -17.18 7.47
N ALA A 173 6.30 -16.58 6.68
CA ALA A 173 6.53 -15.31 5.98
C ALA A 173 6.70 -14.14 6.96
N ILE A 174 5.78 -13.97 7.92
CA ILE A 174 5.86 -12.85 8.87
C ILE A 174 7.08 -12.98 9.79
N SER A 175 7.48 -14.21 10.16
CA SER A 175 8.68 -14.46 10.96
C SER A 175 9.94 -13.88 10.30
N VAL A 176 10.06 -14.04 8.98
CA VAL A 176 11.14 -13.47 8.15
C VAL A 176 11.06 -11.93 8.09
N LEU A 177 9.86 -11.35 8.13
CA LEU A 177 9.66 -9.90 8.07
C LEU A 177 9.88 -9.17 9.41
N ILE A 178 9.73 -9.85 10.55
CA ILE A 178 9.88 -9.25 11.90
C ILE A 178 11.18 -8.44 12.06
N PRO A 179 12.38 -8.96 11.70
CA PRO A 179 13.62 -8.19 11.82
C PRO A 179 13.59 -6.84 11.10
N ALA A 180 13.03 -6.79 9.89
CA ALA A 180 12.90 -5.55 9.12
C ALA A 180 11.86 -4.59 9.73
N LEU A 181 10.72 -5.12 10.21
CA LEU A 181 9.71 -4.33 10.93
C LEU A 181 10.27 -3.68 12.20
N MET A 182 11.10 -4.38 12.97
CA MET A 182 11.75 -3.82 14.16
C MET A 182 12.70 -2.66 13.84
N ARG A 183 13.19 -2.55 12.59
CA ARG A 183 14.03 -1.43 12.16
C ARG A 183 13.20 -0.17 11.87
N CYS A 184 11.90 -0.32 11.61
CA CYS A 184 10.96 0.78 11.36
C CYS A 184 10.62 1.54 12.64
N THR A 185 11.61 2.24 13.22
CA THR A 185 11.51 2.91 14.53
C THR A 185 10.50 4.07 14.54
N HIS A 186 10.08 4.55 13.38
CA HIS A 186 9.07 5.61 13.20
C HIS A 186 7.64 5.09 13.06
N LEU A 187 7.46 3.77 12.97
CA LEU A 187 6.16 3.14 12.72
C LEU A 187 5.19 3.47 13.87
N ARG A 188 4.01 3.96 13.51
CA ARG A 188 2.93 4.35 14.43
C ARG A 188 1.72 3.43 14.29
N VAL A 189 1.46 2.97 13.07
CA VAL A 189 0.34 2.10 12.74
C VAL A 189 0.86 0.91 11.92
N LEU A 190 0.51 -0.29 12.36
CA LEU A 190 0.69 -1.53 11.60
C LEU A 190 -0.66 -2.21 11.46
N ASN A 191 -1.09 -2.42 10.21
CA ASN A 191 -2.31 -3.13 9.90
C ASN A 191 -1.96 -4.38 9.09
N PHE A 192 -2.18 -5.56 9.67
CA PHE A 192 -1.92 -6.85 9.02
C PHE A 192 -3.09 -7.81 9.26
N ALA A 193 -4.29 -7.24 9.40
CA ALA A 193 -5.52 -7.99 9.56
C ALA A 193 -5.76 -8.95 8.39
N SER A 194 -6.63 -9.93 8.60
CA SER A 194 -7.03 -10.90 7.58
C SER A 194 -5.86 -11.67 6.94
N ASN A 195 -4.77 -11.86 7.68
CA ASN A 195 -3.66 -12.74 7.31
C ASN A 195 -3.68 -14.05 8.12
N PRO A 196 -3.21 -15.15 7.53
CA PRO A 196 -3.22 -16.44 8.18
C PRO A 196 -2.16 -16.63 9.25
N ILE A 197 -2.44 -16.10 10.44
CA ILE A 197 -1.54 -16.13 11.59
C ILE A 197 -2.09 -17.00 12.71
N THR A 198 -1.22 -17.82 13.31
CA THR A 198 -1.56 -18.61 14.50
C THR A 198 -1.43 -17.78 15.77
N MET A 199 -2.05 -18.22 16.87
CA MET A 199 -1.94 -17.50 18.14
C MET A 199 -0.49 -17.45 18.69
N PRO A 200 0.30 -18.56 18.68
CA PRO A 200 1.71 -18.50 19.07
C PRO A 200 2.52 -17.46 18.28
N MET A 201 2.31 -17.39 16.96
CA MET A 201 2.99 -16.40 16.13
C MET A 201 2.51 -14.98 16.46
N LEU A 202 1.22 -14.77 16.71
CA LEU A 202 0.70 -13.46 17.09
C LEU A 202 1.31 -12.95 18.41
N VAL A 203 1.45 -13.82 19.41
CA VAL A 203 2.14 -13.53 20.67
C VAL A 203 3.62 -13.20 20.43
N ASN A 204 4.30 -13.95 19.57
CA ASN A 204 5.68 -13.65 19.18
C ASN A 204 5.78 -12.26 18.52
N ILE A 205 4.95 -11.95 17.52
CA ILE A 205 4.91 -10.61 16.89
C ILE A 205 4.73 -9.53 17.95
N MET A 206 3.80 -9.72 18.89
CA MET A 206 3.56 -8.77 19.96
C MET A 206 4.81 -8.52 20.80
N HIS A 207 5.44 -9.57 21.34
CA HIS A 207 6.67 -9.42 22.11
C HIS A 207 7.76 -8.68 21.32
N ARG A 208 7.91 -8.98 20.03
CA ARG A 208 8.94 -8.38 19.16
C ARG A 208 8.65 -6.93 18.78
N LEU A 209 7.39 -6.52 18.73
CA LEU A 209 7.01 -5.14 18.40
C LEU A 209 6.86 -4.23 19.62
N THR A 210 6.73 -4.78 20.84
CA THR A 210 6.63 -3.98 22.08
C THR A 210 7.78 -3.01 22.35
N PRO A 211 9.03 -3.21 21.88
CA PRO A 211 10.09 -2.21 22.02
C PRO A 211 9.91 -0.97 21.12
N LEU A 212 9.04 -1.02 20.11
CA LEU A 212 8.77 0.13 19.23
C LEU A 212 7.88 1.15 19.95
N MET A 213 8.50 2.08 20.67
CA MET A 213 7.79 3.06 21.51
C MET A 213 6.93 4.06 20.72
N LYS A 214 7.19 4.23 19.42
CA LYS A 214 6.35 5.05 18.53
C LYS A 214 5.14 4.31 17.97
N LEU A 215 5.13 2.97 18.02
CA LEU A 215 4.02 2.14 17.53
C LEU A 215 2.86 2.22 18.51
N LYS A 216 1.74 2.83 18.07
CA LYS A 216 0.56 3.09 18.91
C LYS A 216 -0.65 2.26 18.51
N TYR A 217 -0.72 1.85 17.25
CA TYR A 217 -1.87 1.12 16.72
C TYR A 217 -1.39 -0.11 15.99
N VAL A 218 -1.86 -1.27 16.43
CA VAL A 218 -1.67 -2.53 15.74
C VAL A 218 -3.04 -3.14 15.49
N ILE A 219 -3.34 -3.35 14.21
CA ILE A 219 -4.56 -4.04 13.80
C ILE A 219 -4.14 -5.44 13.38
N TYR A 220 -4.47 -6.41 14.23
CA TYR A 220 -4.00 -7.79 14.13
C TYR A 220 -5.04 -8.70 13.46
N PRO A 221 -4.61 -9.79 12.80
CA PRO A 221 -5.53 -10.78 12.25
C PRO A 221 -6.12 -11.65 13.35
N ILE A 222 -7.42 -11.95 13.26
CA ILE A 222 -8.05 -12.95 14.13
C ILE A 222 -7.29 -14.29 13.96
N PRO A 223 -6.73 -14.87 15.03
CA PRO A 223 -5.95 -16.10 14.93
C PRO A 223 -6.74 -17.26 14.33
N LEU A 224 -6.06 -18.11 13.57
CA LEU A 224 -6.64 -19.28 12.87
C LEU A 224 -7.57 -20.14 13.74
N HIS A 225 -7.21 -20.38 14.99
CA HIS A 225 -8.00 -21.24 15.90
C HIS A 225 -9.36 -20.63 16.30
N CYS A 226 -9.61 -19.34 16.05
CA CYS A 226 -10.90 -18.70 16.31
C CYS A 226 -11.96 -19.04 15.25
N TYR A 227 -11.56 -19.64 14.12
CA TYR A 227 -12.49 -20.06 13.08
C TYR A 227 -12.83 -21.55 13.23
N GLU A 228 -14.11 -21.90 13.08
CA GLU A 228 -14.59 -23.30 13.19
C GLU A 228 -14.07 -24.19 12.04
N ARG A 229 -13.79 -23.60 10.88
CA ARG A 229 -13.22 -24.29 9.71
C ARG A 229 -11.94 -23.60 9.27
N TRP A 230 -10.95 -24.40 8.89
CA TRP A 230 -9.78 -23.91 8.15
C TRP A 230 -10.30 -23.29 6.85
N HIS A 231 -9.98 -22.00 6.60
CA HIS A 231 -10.10 -21.22 5.33
C HIS A 231 -10.52 -19.74 5.49
N PHE A 232 -10.53 -19.12 6.69
CA PHE A 232 -10.93 -17.69 6.84
C PHE A 232 -12.35 -17.35 6.39
N GLN A 233 -13.12 -18.37 5.98
CA GLN A 233 -14.52 -18.30 5.57
C GLN A 233 -15.42 -19.10 6.53
N GLY A 234 -14.84 -19.62 7.61
CA GLY A 234 -15.56 -20.33 8.66
C GLY A 234 -16.27 -19.36 9.60
N ARG A 235 -17.28 -19.85 10.31
CA ARG A 235 -17.93 -19.08 11.38
C ARG A 235 -16.90 -18.70 12.44
N LEU A 236 -16.90 -17.43 12.82
CA LEU A 236 -16.07 -16.89 13.88
C LEU A 236 -16.62 -17.31 15.26
N ASP A 237 -15.80 -18.00 16.04
CA ASP A 237 -16.07 -18.26 17.45
C ASP A 237 -15.72 -17.01 18.27
N ARG A 238 -16.76 -16.23 18.60
CA ARG A 238 -16.63 -15.00 19.39
C ARG A 238 -16.09 -15.25 20.81
N ARG A 239 -16.27 -16.45 21.38
CA ARG A 239 -15.70 -16.78 22.70
C ARG A 239 -14.19 -16.94 22.60
N ARG A 240 -13.70 -17.66 21.59
CA ARG A 240 -12.25 -17.77 21.33
C ARG A 240 -11.62 -16.41 21.04
N LEU A 241 -12.30 -15.56 20.26
CA LEU A 241 -11.82 -14.20 20.01
C LEU A 241 -11.73 -13.37 21.29
N ALA A 242 -12.73 -13.44 22.19
CA ALA A 242 -12.68 -12.74 23.47
C ALA A 242 -11.49 -13.21 24.34
N VAL A 243 -11.19 -14.51 24.34
CA VAL A 243 -10.00 -15.05 25.04
C VAL A 243 -8.70 -14.50 24.44
N VAL A 244 -8.59 -14.43 23.11
CA VAL A 244 -7.43 -13.82 22.43
C VAL A 244 -7.27 -12.36 22.84
N GLN A 245 -8.35 -11.58 22.83
CA GLN A 245 -8.34 -10.17 23.22
C GLN A 245 -7.88 -9.98 24.67
N LEU A 246 -8.40 -10.78 25.60
CA LEU A 246 -7.98 -10.76 27.00
C LEU A 246 -6.50 -11.11 27.15
N GLN A 247 -6.02 -12.13 26.44
CA GLN A 247 -4.62 -12.56 26.49
C GLN A 247 -3.67 -11.46 25.96
N LEU A 248 -3.98 -10.85 24.82
CA LEU A 248 -3.16 -9.76 24.26
C LEU A 248 -3.18 -8.52 25.17
N ASN A 249 -4.32 -8.16 25.74
CA ASN A 249 -4.41 -7.06 26.70
C ASN A 249 -3.58 -7.31 27.96
N ALA A 250 -3.62 -8.54 28.50
CA ALA A 250 -2.78 -8.92 29.64
C ALA A 250 -1.28 -8.82 29.31
N LEU A 251 -0.87 -9.31 28.13
CA LEU A 251 0.51 -9.19 27.68
C LEU A 251 0.95 -7.72 27.50
N LEU A 252 0.06 -6.83 27.06
CA LEU A 252 0.37 -5.40 26.90
C LEU A 252 0.56 -4.74 28.26
N HIS A 253 -0.26 -5.12 29.23
CA HIS A 253 -0.15 -4.68 30.61
C HIS A 253 1.18 -5.13 31.22
N ILE A 254 1.55 -6.41 31.06
CA ILE A 254 2.85 -6.95 31.53
C ILE A 254 4.02 -6.23 30.86
N ALA A 255 3.90 -5.89 29.57
CA ALA A 255 4.91 -5.14 28.84
C ALA A 255 4.95 -3.63 29.18
N GLY A 256 4.04 -3.13 30.03
CA GLY A 256 3.93 -1.71 30.36
C GLY A 256 3.53 -0.80 29.19
N ARG A 257 2.92 -1.35 28.13
CA ARG A 257 2.58 -0.64 26.88
C ARG A 257 1.12 -0.18 26.85
N HIS A 258 0.68 0.56 27.87
CA HIS A 258 -0.69 1.11 27.94
C HIS A 258 -1.00 2.15 26.86
N ASP A 259 0.03 2.71 26.25
CA ASP A 259 -0.03 3.65 25.14
C ASP A 259 -0.35 2.99 23.78
N MET A 260 -0.29 1.66 23.71
CA MET A 260 -0.41 0.88 22.50
C MET A 260 -1.78 0.18 22.44
N LYS A 261 -2.48 0.33 21.33
CA LYS A 261 -3.78 -0.30 21.07
C LYS A 261 -3.61 -1.45 20.08
N TRP A 262 -3.92 -2.66 20.53
CA TRP A 262 -4.06 -3.83 19.67
C TRP A 262 -5.54 -4.09 19.46
N ILE A 263 -6.00 -3.92 18.23
CA ILE A 263 -7.41 -4.09 17.85
C ILE A 263 -7.53 -5.05 16.68
N THR A 264 -8.71 -5.58 16.46
CA THR A 264 -9.04 -6.39 15.29
C THR A 264 -10.47 -6.10 14.87
N TYR A 265 -10.77 -6.28 13.59
CA TYR A 265 -12.12 -6.13 13.07
C TYR A 265 -12.74 -7.53 12.98
N ALA A 266 -13.79 -7.75 13.78
CA ALA A 266 -14.75 -8.80 13.47
C ALA A 266 -15.67 -8.23 12.39
N GLU A 267 -15.82 -8.95 11.28
CA GLU A 267 -16.83 -8.62 10.24
C GLU A 267 -18.22 -8.42 10.85
#